data_AF-A0A3A8WM19-F1
#
_entry.id   AF-A0A3A8WM19-F1
#
_cell.length_a   1.000
_cell.length_b   1.000
_cell.length_c   1.000
_cell.angle_alpha   90.00
_cell.angle_beta   90.00
_cell.angle_gamma   90.00
#
_symmetry.space_group_name_H-M   'P 1'
#
loop_
_entity.id
_entity.type
_entity.pdbx_description
1 polymer ?
#
loop_
_entity_poly.entity_id
_entity_poly.type
_entity_poly.pdbx_seq_one_letter_code
_entity_poly.pdbx_strand_id
1 'polypeptide(L)'
;MNKRQRKKKFKKKYGYNPPQSMPIHKAEQIAAVIEQYKKAWECLKNTLLEIVKVLQPHFERMVIPEYFTDTRFKKIEKLQQAWQEEHKKENEEVERWEQFTRQQKQ
;
A
#
# COMPACT_ATOMS: atom_id res chain seq x y z
N MET A 1 -27.43 -36.01 26.47
CA MET A 1 -27.09 -34.59 26.78
C MET A 1 -28.13 -33.67 26.15
N ASN A 2 -28.78 -32.81 26.93
CA ASN A 2 -29.88 -31.97 26.46
C ASN A 2 -29.40 -30.76 25.61
N LYS A 3 -30.31 -30.09 24.91
CA LYS A 3 -30.01 -28.94 24.01
C LYS A 3 -29.27 -27.81 24.74
N ARG A 4 -29.66 -27.50 25.98
CA ARG A 4 -29.05 -26.44 26.80
C ARG A 4 -27.60 -26.76 27.17
N GLN A 5 -27.33 -28.00 27.59
CA GLN A 5 -25.98 -28.49 27.90
C GLN A 5 -25.08 -28.46 26.67
N ARG A 6 -25.59 -28.85 25.49
CA ARG A 6 -24.85 -28.79 24.21
C ARG A 6 -24.45 -27.35 23.85
N LYS A 7 -25.38 -26.39 23.97
CA LYS A 7 -25.07 -24.96 23.75
C LYS A 7 -24.03 -24.42 24.73
N LYS A 8 -24.11 -24.81 26.02
CA LYS A 8 -23.12 -24.41 27.04
C LYS A 8 -21.72 -24.96 26.72
N LYS A 9 -21.63 -26.23 26.28
CA LYS A 9 -20.37 -26.85 25.86
C LYS A 9 -19.78 -26.15 24.63
N PHE A 10 -20.61 -25.84 23.64
CA PHE A 10 -20.20 -25.09 22.45
C PHE A 10 -19.60 -23.73 22.82
N LYS A 11 -20.32 -22.93 23.62
CA LYS A 11 -19.86 -21.62 24.06
C LYS A 11 -18.56 -21.69 24.84
N LYS A 12 -18.41 -22.68 25.72
CA LYS A 12 -17.17 -22.90 26.47
C LYS A 12 -15.98 -23.21 25.54
N LYS A 13 -16.22 -23.97 24.47
CA LYS A 13 -15.15 -24.40 23.54
C LYS A 13 -14.72 -23.31 22.57
N TYR A 14 -15.67 -22.55 22.03
CA TYR A 14 -15.39 -21.60 20.94
C TYR A 14 -15.50 -20.13 21.36
N GLY A 15 -15.94 -19.83 22.59
CA GLY A 15 -16.05 -18.47 23.14
C GLY A 15 -17.34 -17.72 22.78
N TYR A 16 -18.16 -18.24 21.85
CA TYR A 16 -19.39 -17.60 21.39
C TYR A 16 -20.58 -18.57 21.34
N ASN A 17 -21.80 -18.03 21.24
CA ASN A 17 -23.02 -18.84 21.18
C ASN A 17 -23.19 -19.51 19.81
N PRO A 18 -23.69 -20.76 19.73
CA PRO A 18 -23.99 -21.37 18.45
C PRO A 18 -25.14 -20.62 17.74
N PRO A 19 -25.15 -20.55 16.40
CA PRO A 19 -26.19 -19.88 15.63
C PRO A 19 -27.59 -20.43 15.96
N GLN A 20 -28.58 -19.54 16.09
CA GLN A 20 -29.92 -19.93 16.53
C GLN A 20 -30.66 -20.79 15.48
N SER A 21 -30.42 -20.53 14.20
CA SER A 21 -31.04 -21.21 13.05
C SER A 21 -30.40 -22.55 12.68
N MET A 22 -29.31 -22.96 13.34
CA MET A 22 -28.49 -24.09 12.91
C MET A 22 -28.47 -25.23 13.94
N PRO A 23 -28.52 -26.50 13.50
CA PRO A 23 -28.25 -27.64 14.38
C PRO A 23 -26.83 -27.55 14.97
N ILE A 24 -26.71 -27.84 16.28
CA ILE A 24 -25.45 -27.67 17.03
C ILE A 24 -24.30 -28.48 16.41
N HIS A 25 -24.57 -29.69 15.91
CA HIS A 25 -23.52 -30.52 15.30
C HIS A 25 -22.93 -29.88 14.03
N LYS A 26 -23.75 -29.20 13.21
CA LYS A 26 -23.27 -28.46 12.03
C LYS A 26 -22.48 -27.22 12.45
N ALA A 27 -22.95 -26.52 13.49
CA ALA A 27 -22.22 -25.39 14.06
C ALA A 27 -20.84 -25.83 14.59
N GLU A 28 -20.73 -27.00 15.20
CA GLU A 28 -19.45 -27.57 15.68
C GLU A 28 -18.49 -27.88 14.54
N GLN A 29 -18.99 -28.46 13.43
CA GLN A 29 -18.18 -28.73 12.24
C GLN A 29 -17.65 -27.43 11.62
N ILE A 30 -18.53 -26.44 11.40
CA ILE A 30 -18.15 -25.15 10.83
C ILE A 30 -17.15 -24.43 11.74
N ALA A 31 -17.39 -24.40 13.04
CA ALA A 31 -16.48 -23.78 14.00
C ALA A 31 -15.10 -24.46 14.02
N ALA A 32 -15.05 -25.79 13.90
CA ALA A 32 -13.78 -26.51 13.81
C ALA A 32 -12.99 -26.16 12.55
N VAL A 33 -13.67 -26.03 11.41
CA VAL A 33 -13.07 -25.62 10.14
C VAL A 33 -12.54 -24.18 10.24
N ILE A 34 -13.31 -23.25 10.81
CA ILE A 34 -12.89 -21.87 11.03
C ILE A 34 -11.61 -21.81 11.89
N GLU A 35 -11.53 -22.60 12.96
CA GLU A 35 -10.33 -22.64 13.82
C GLU A 35 -9.10 -23.18 13.07
N GLN A 36 -9.27 -24.14 12.16
CA GLN A 36 -8.18 -24.60 11.29
C GLN A 36 -7.71 -23.49 10.35
N TYR A 37 -8.64 -22.76 9.72
CA TYR A 37 -8.30 -21.63 8.84
C TYR A 37 -7.59 -20.50 9.60
N LYS A 38 -8.01 -20.19 10.84
CA LYS A 38 -7.31 -19.21 11.67
C LYS A 38 -5.85 -19.60 11.92
N LYS A 39 -5.60 -20.86 12.25
CA LYS A 39 -4.23 -21.37 12.46
C LYS A 39 -3.40 -21.32 11.19
N ALA A 40 -3.98 -21.71 10.06
CA ALA A 40 -3.32 -21.62 8.76
C ALA A 40 -2.99 -20.16 8.39
N TRP A 41 -3.93 -19.24 8.64
CA TRP A 41 -3.72 -17.80 8.43
C TRP A 41 -2.61 -17.24 9.31
N GLU A 42 -2.57 -17.63 10.58
CA GLU A 42 -1.53 -17.20 11.51
C GLU A 42 -0.15 -17.73 11.11
N CYS A 43 -0.08 -18.98 10.64
CA CYS A 43 1.13 -19.55 10.06
C CYS A 43 1.57 -18.75 8.83
N LEU A 44 0.66 -18.50 7.88
CA LEU A 44 0.96 -17.71 6.68
C LEU A 44 1.45 -16.31 7.02
N LYS A 45 0.79 -15.62 7.96
CA LYS A 45 1.19 -14.30 8.45
C LYS A 45 2.61 -14.32 9.00
N ASN A 46 2.94 -15.32 9.82
CA ASN A 46 4.27 -15.46 10.40
C ASN A 46 5.33 -15.74 9.32
N THR A 47 5.04 -16.60 8.35
CA THR A 47 5.94 -16.85 7.22
C THR A 47 6.19 -15.59 6.41
N LEU A 48 5.15 -14.81 6.11
CA LEU A 48 5.29 -13.54 5.40
C LEU A 48 6.13 -12.53 6.18
N LEU A 49 5.95 -12.44 7.51
CA LEU A 49 6.77 -11.58 8.36
C LEU A 49 8.24 -11.98 8.33
N GLU A 50 8.55 -13.28 8.37
CA GLU A 50 9.94 -13.75 8.27
C GLU A 50 10.56 -13.46 6.90
N ILE A 51 9.80 -13.65 5.82
CA ILE A 51 10.26 -13.27 4.46
C ILE A 51 10.57 -11.78 4.39
N VAL A 52 9.69 -10.92 4.93
CA VAL A 52 9.91 -9.47 4.95
C VAL A 52 11.17 -9.12 5.75
N LYS A 53 11.39 -9.72 6.93
CA LYS A 53 12.60 -9.50 7.71
C LYS A 53 13.87 -9.88 6.96
N VAL A 54 13.85 -10.97 6.19
CA VAL A 54 15.00 -11.40 5.38
C VAL A 54 15.24 -10.44 4.21
N LEU A 55 14.18 -9.95 3.57
CA LEU A 55 14.29 -9.06 2.42
C LEU A 55 14.58 -7.60 2.79
N GLN A 56 14.21 -7.17 4.00
CA GLN A 56 14.35 -5.78 4.46
C GLN A 56 15.81 -5.25 4.31
N PRO A 57 16.86 -5.97 4.75
CA PRO A 57 18.24 -5.53 4.55
C PRO A 57 18.64 -5.39 3.07
N HIS A 58 18.06 -6.19 2.18
CA HIS A 58 18.32 -6.07 0.74
C HIS A 58 17.67 -4.80 0.17
N PHE A 59 16.44 -4.51 0.57
CA PHE A 59 15.77 -3.26 0.19
C PHE A 59 16.47 -2.03 0.78
N GLU A 60 16.89 -2.06 2.04
CA GLU A 60 17.65 -0.97 2.67
C GLU A 60 18.98 -0.72 1.95
N ARG A 61 19.64 -1.76 1.43
CA ARG A 61 20.84 -1.62 0.59
C ARG A 61 20.55 -1.14 -0.83
N MET A 62 19.35 -1.42 -1.36
CA MET A 62 18.88 -0.92 -2.67
C MET A 62 18.31 0.50 -2.60
N VAL A 63 17.96 1.01 -1.42
CA VAL A 63 17.76 2.45 -1.20
C VAL A 63 19.13 3.10 -1.31
N ILE A 64 19.52 3.36 -2.56
CA ILE A 64 20.74 4.10 -2.87
C ILE A 64 20.55 5.51 -2.28
N PRO A 65 21.31 5.92 -1.25
CA PRO A 65 21.17 7.25 -0.66
C PRO A 65 21.37 8.35 -1.71
N GLU A 66 22.16 8.07 -2.74
CA GLU A 66 22.46 8.97 -3.86
C GLU A 66 21.24 9.35 -4.70
N TYR A 67 20.11 8.63 -4.62
CA TYR A 67 18.84 9.03 -5.25
C TYR A 67 17.98 9.91 -4.35
N PHE A 68 18.23 9.91 -3.04
CA PHE A 68 17.49 10.67 -2.03
C PHE A 68 18.38 11.64 -1.24
N THR A 69 19.54 12.03 -1.78
CA THR A 69 20.35 13.09 -1.18
C THR A 69 19.82 14.45 -1.59
N ASP A 70 19.72 15.37 -0.62
CA ASP A 70 19.39 16.80 -0.86
C ASP A 70 20.23 17.40 -1.99
N THR A 71 21.46 16.92 -2.17
CA THR A 71 22.38 17.35 -3.23
C THR A 71 21.83 17.06 -4.64
N ARG A 72 21.20 15.90 -4.84
CA ARG A 72 20.61 15.54 -6.13
C ARG A 72 19.31 16.27 -6.39
N PHE A 73 18.48 16.46 -5.36
CA PHE A 73 17.28 17.30 -5.46
C PHE A 73 17.65 18.74 -5.85
N LYS A 74 18.64 19.34 -5.19
CA LYS A 74 19.16 20.67 -5.55
C LYS A 74 19.71 20.72 -6.98
N LYS A 75 20.31 19.64 -7.48
CA LYS A 75 20.79 19.57 -8.87
C LYS A 75 19.64 19.52 -9.87
N ILE A 76 18.58 18.75 -9.58
CA ILE A 76 17.37 18.69 -10.39
C ILE A 76 16.65 20.04 -10.38
N GLU A 77 16.52 20.67 -9.22
CA GLU A 77 15.89 21.99 -9.06
C GLU A 77 16.63 23.07 -9.88
N LYS A 78 17.96 23.08 -9.86
CA LYS A 78 18.76 23.98 -10.71
C LYS A 78 18.55 23.74 -12.20
N LEU A 79 18.49 22.48 -12.64
CA LEU A 79 18.22 22.15 -14.04
C LEU A 79 16.81 22.59 -14.46
N GLN A 80 15.83 22.46 -13.56
CA GLN A 80 14.46 22.87 -13.80
C GLN A 80 14.33 24.40 -13.89
N GLN A 81 15.04 25.15 -13.03
CA GLN A 81 15.11 26.61 -13.12
C GLN A 81 15.77 27.08 -14.42
N ALA A 82 16.90 26.48 -14.80
CA ALA A 82 17.58 26.84 -16.06
C ALA A 82 16.69 26.60 -17.28
N TRP A 83 15.97 25.47 -17.31
CA TRP A 83 15.02 25.15 -18.38
C TRP A 83 13.85 26.15 -18.44
N GLN A 84 13.32 26.58 -17.29
CA GLN A 84 12.27 27.59 -17.23
C GLN A 84 12.74 28.97 -17.71
N GLU A 85 13.96 29.37 -17.36
CA GLU A 85 14.54 30.63 -17.82
C GLU A 85 14.78 30.63 -19.33
N GLU A 86 15.25 29.51 -19.88
CA GLU A 86 15.46 29.34 -21.32
C GLU A 86 14.12 29.43 -22.09
N HIS A 87 13.09 28.70 -21.64
CA HIS A 87 11.76 28.81 -22.23
C HIS A 87 11.14 30.21 -22.12
N LYS A 88 11.40 30.93 -21.02
CA LYS A 88 10.92 32.30 -20.87
C LYS A 88 11.56 33.23 -21.91
N LYS A 89 12.87 33.10 -22.14
CA LYS A 89 13.59 33.88 -23.16
C LYS A 89 13.08 33.58 -24.57
N GLU A 90 12.87 32.30 -24.88
CA GLU A 90 12.30 31.89 -26.17
C GLU A 90 10.91 32.52 -26.39
N ASN A 91 10.04 32.47 -25.38
CA ASN A 91 8.71 33.10 -25.48
C ASN A 91 8.79 34.62 -25.65
N GLU A 92 9.67 35.30 -24.92
CA GLU A 92 9.89 36.75 -25.08
C GLU A 92 10.46 37.12 -26.46
N GLU A 93 11.25 36.25 -27.09
CA GLU A 93 11.72 36.44 -28.46
C GLU A 93 10.62 36.22 -29.50
N VAL A 94 9.79 35.19 -29.31
CA VAL A 94 8.63 34.93 -30.16
C VAL A 94 7.64 36.10 -30.10
N GLU A 95 7.31 36.60 -28.91
CA GLU A 95 6.44 37.76 -28.74
C GLU A 95 7.00 39.02 -29.43
N ARG A 96 8.32 39.26 -29.31
CA ARG A 96 8.98 40.38 -30.01
C ARG A 96 8.89 40.24 -31.53
N TRP A 97 9.11 39.05 -32.07
CA TRP A 97 8.96 38.78 -33.50
C TRP A 97 7.52 38.92 -33.99
N GLU A 98 6.54 38.47 -33.21
CA GLU A 98 5.13 38.66 -33.51
C GLU A 98 4.73 40.14 -33.53
N GLN A 99 5.22 40.93 -32.56
CA GLN A 99 4.96 42.37 -32.53
C GLN A 99 5.60 43.09 -33.72
N PHE A 100 6.85 42.78 -34.04
CA PHE A 100 7.54 43.34 -35.20
C PHE A 100 6.81 43.02 -36.52
N THR A 101 6.41 41.76 -36.71
CA THR A 101 5.69 41.34 -37.93
C THR A 101 4.29 41.93 -38.03
N ARG A 102 3.60 42.19 -36.91
CA ARG A 102 2.32 42.91 -36.91
C ARG A 102 2.48 44.38 -37.31
N GLN A 103 3.56 45.04 -36.88
CA GLN A 103 3.85 46.43 -37.25
C GLN A 103 4.20 46.60 -38.74
N GLN A 104 4.82 45.61 -39.37
CA GLN A 104 5.17 45.64 -40.80
C GLN A 104 3.97 45.35 -41.74
N LYS A 105 2.82 44.92 -41.19
CA LYS A 105 1.59 44.63 -41.96
C LYS A 105 0.54 45.75 -41.89
N GLN A 106 0.80 46.82 -41.13
CA GLN A 106 0.02 48.07 -41.11
C GLN A 106 0.68 49.10 -42.02
#